data_AF-A0A2P5BX28-F1
#
_entry.id   AF-A0A2P5BX28-F1
#
_cell.length_a   1.000
_cell.length_b   1.000
_cell.length_c   1.000
_cell.angle_alpha   90.00
_cell.angle_beta   90.00
_cell.angle_gamma   90.00
#
_symmetry.space_group_name_H-M   'P 1'
#
loop_
_entity.id
_entity.type
_entity.pdbx_description
1 polymer ?
#
loop_
_entity_poly.entity_id
_entity_poly.type
_entity_poly.pdbx_seq_one_letter_code
_entity_poly.pdbx_strand_id
1 'polypeptide(L)'
;YYLSLFKALRRVIKLLEKLIRDFLWDSSDHLRGKHLVAWDAVYRSKMRGGLGIGKVSDRNKALLMKWLRRFPNETNSLWYKVIKSKYELNPNNWDVAMVGRVTLRSPWKAISSLYERYF
;
A
#
# COMPACT_ATOMS: atom_id res chain seq x y z
N TYR A 1 5.82 -0.13 9.43
CA TYR A 1 7.02 -0.20 8.57
C TYR A 1 6.85 -1.04 7.30
N TYR A 2 6.31 -2.27 7.35
CA TYR A 2 6.26 -3.14 6.16
C TYR A 2 5.34 -2.62 5.03
N LEU A 3 4.09 -2.25 5.35
CA LEU A 3 3.11 -1.73 4.38
C LEU A 3 3.52 -0.40 3.72
N SER A 4 4.54 0.28 4.25
CA SER A 4 5.06 1.50 3.62
C SER A 4 6.22 1.24 2.68
N LEU A 5 6.84 0.06 2.71
CA LEU A 5 8.01 -0.26 1.88
C LEU A 5 7.68 -1.27 0.78
N PHE A 6 6.73 -2.18 1.04
CA PHE A 6 6.39 -3.26 0.13
C PHE A 6 4.93 -3.20 -0.28
N LYS A 7 4.67 -3.51 -1.55
CA LYS A 7 3.32 -3.81 -2.03
C LYS A 7 2.85 -5.10 -1.38
N ALA A 8 1.81 -5.00 -0.56
CA ALA A 8 1.31 -6.14 0.19
C ALA A 8 0.70 -7.17 -0.75
N LEU A 9 1.01 -8.44 -0.54
CA LEU A 9 0.35 -9.54 -1.25
C LEU A 9 -1.15 -9.53 -0.96
N ARG A 10 -1.97 -9.87 -1.95
CA ARG A 10 -3.43 -9.95 -1.80
C ARG A 10 -3.84 -10.84 -0.62
N ARG A 11 -3.10 -11.93 -0.37
CA ARG A 11 -3.35 -12.83 0.77
C ARG A 11 -3.13 -12.15 2.12
N VAL A 12 -2.08 -11.34 2.25
CA VAL A 12 -1.80 -10.57 3.48
C VAL A 12 -2.88 -9.50 3.69
N ILE A 13 -3.29 -8.81 2.63
CA ILE A 13 -4.39 -7.83 2.71
C ILE A 13 -5.68 -8.52 3.17
N LYS A 14 -6.06 -9.65 2.55
CA LYS A 14 -7.24 -10.42 2.95
C LYS A 14 -7.17 -10.89 4.39
N LEU A 15 -6.00 -11.33 4.87
CA LEU A 15 -5.81 -11.75 6.26
C LEU A 15 -6.01 -10.58 7.22
N LEU A 16 -5.40 -9.41 6.94
CA LEU A 16 -5.57 -8.22 7.76
C LEU A 16 -7.03 -7.75 7.77
N GLU A 17 -7.70 -7.73 6.62
CA GLU A 17 -9.11 -7.37 6.52
C GLU A 17 -10.01 -8.36 7.24
N LYS A 18 -9.66 -9.65 7.25
CA LYS A 18 -10.33 -10.66 8.06
C LYS A 18 -10.14 -10.36 9.55
N LEU A 19 -8.93 -10.12 10.04
CA LEU A 19 -8.68 -9.79 11.45
C LEU A 19 -9.44 -8.54 11.91
N ILE A 20 -9.50 -7.50 11.06
CA ILE A 20 -10.28 -6.29 11.36
C ILE A 20 -11.78 -6.61 11.43
N ARG A 21 -12.27 -7.47 10.54
CA ARG A 21 -13.67 -7.91 10.51
C ARG A 21 -14.03 -8.77 11.70
N ASP A 22 -13.17 -9.71 12.05
CA ASP A 22 -13.32 -10.57 13.20
C ASP A 22 -13.36 -9.66 14.43
N PHE A 23 -12.38 -8.78 14.65
CA PHE A 23 -12.41 -7.81 15.76
C PHE A 23 -13.69 -6.95 15.82
N LEU A 24 -14.22 -6.51 14.68
CA LEU A 24 -15.42 -5.66 14.64
C LEU A 24 -16.70 -6.43 14.99
N TRP A 25 -16.76 -7.72 14.64
CA TRP A 25 -17.97 -8.54 14.76
C TRP A 25 -17.85 -9.68 15.78
N ASP A 26 -16.71 -9.81 16.45
CA ASP A 26 -16.52 -10.74 17.55
C ASP A 26 -17.21 -10.16 18.78
N SER A 27 -18.41 -10.68 19.07
CA SER A 27 -19.11 -10.42 20.32
C SER A 27 -18.61 -11.39 21.37
N SER A 28 -18.42 -10.90 22.60
CA SER A 28 -18.00 -11.71 23.76
C SER A 28 -18.96 -12.83 24.12
N ASP A 29 -20.22 -12.77 23.66
CA ASP A 29 -21.18 -13.86 23.81
C ASP A 29 -21.03 -14.87 22.68
N HIS A 30 -20.95 -16.15 23.04
CA HIS A 30 -20.72 -17.35 22.23
C HIS A 30 -21.62 -17.55 20.99
N LEU A 31 -22.46 -16.58 20.64
CA LEU A 31 -23.21 -16.49 19.41
C LEU A 31 -22.38 -15.70 18.40
N ARG A 32 -21.78 -16.39 17.42
CA ARG A 32 -21.13 -15.75 16.26
C ARG A 32 -22.00 -14.60 15.75
N GLY A 33 -21.57 -13.36 15.98
CA GLY A 33 -22.30 -12.16 15.61
C GLY A 33 -22.69 -12.24 14.14
N LYS A 34 -23.99 -12.13 13.83
CA LYS A 34 -24.45 -12.15 12.44
C LYS A 34 -23.79 -10.98 11.70
N HIS A 35 -23.05 -11.26 10.62
CA HIS A 35 -22.47 -10.25 9.74
C HIS A 35 -23.59 -9.57 8.93
N LEU A 36 -24.33 -8.66 9.56
CA LEU A 36 -25.51 -8.01 8.95
C LEU A 36 -25.14 -6.86 8.01
N VAL A 37 -23.89 -6.38 8.05
CA VAL A 37 -23.42 -5.26 7.23
C VAL A 37 -22.41 -5.75 6.20
N ALA A 38 -22.69 -5.48 4.93
CA ALA A 38 -21.76 -5.75 3.84
C ALA A 38 -20.43 -5.01 4.08
N TRP A 39 -19.31 -5.71 3.88
CA TRP A 39 -17.99 -5.13 4.17
C TRP A 39 -17.68 -3.89 3.32
N ASP A 40 -18.23 -3.79 2.11
CA ASP A 40 -18.10 -2.58 1.29
C ASP A 40 -18.84 -1.36 1.86
N ALA A 41 -19.89 -1.56 2.66
CA ALA A 41 -20.58 -0.48 3.37
C ALA A 41 -19.74 0.05 4.54
N VAL A 42 -19.01 -0.83 5.23
CA VAL A 42 -18.10 -0.47 6.33
C VAL A 42 -17.04 0.54 5.87
N TYR A 43 -16.56 0.41 4.62
CA TYR A 43 -15.54 1.31 4.09
C TYR A 43 -16.01 2.73 3.79
N ARG A 44 -17.31 2.96 3.65
CA ARG A 44 -17.86 4.28 3.31
C ARG A 44 -17.65 5.25 4.48
N SER A 45 -17.52 6.54 4.19
CA SER A 45 -17.43 7.59 5.21
C SER A 45 -18.67 7.59 6.10
N LYS A 46 -18.53 8.08 7.35
CA LYS A 46 -19.66 8.26 8.28
C LYS A 46 -20.79 9.11 7.69
N MET A 47 -20.45 10.19 6.96
CA MET A 47 -21.43 11.03 6.25
C MET A 47 -22.23 10.29 5.17
N ARG A 48 -21.73 9.14 4.68
CA ARG A 48 -22.38 8.29 3.67
C ARG A 48 -22.93 6.99 4.29
N GLY A 49 -23.17 6.98 5.60
CA GLY A 49 -23.75 5.84 6.33
C GLY A 49 -22.82 4.65 6.55
N GLY A 50 -21.50 4.81 6.38
CA GLY A 50 -20.52 3.76 6.71
C GLY A 50 -19.76 4.03 8.01
N LEU A 51 -18.76 3.20 8.31
CA LEU A 51 -17.93 3.36 9.52
C LEU A 51 -16.67 4.19 9.28
N GLY A 52 -16.33 4.47 8.02
CA GLY A 52 -15.14 5.22 7.63
C GLY A 52 -13.84 4.43 7.80
N ILE A 53 -13.91 3.11 7.95
CA ILE A 53 -12.73 2.26 8.04
C ILE A 53 -12.12 2.21 6.63
N GLY A 54 -10.86 2.58 6.45
CA GLY A 54 -10.24 2.56 5.11
C GLY A 54 -9.87 1.14 4.67
N LYS A 55 -9.97 0.84 3.36
CA LYS A 55 -9.45 -0.42 2.78
C LYS A 55 -7.95 -0.55 3.07
N VAL A 56 -7.51 -1.73 3.52
CA VAL A 56 -6.08 -1.97 3.82
C VAL A 56 -5.24 -1.85 2.55
N SER A 57 -5.79 -2.28 1.41
CA SER A 57 -5.16 -2.14 0.09
C SER A 57 -4.91 -0.68 -0.28
N ASP A 58 -5.87 0.21 -0.01
CA ASP A 58 -5.74 1.63 -0.33
C ASP A 58 -4.76 2.34 0.61
N ARG A 59 -4.74 1.97 1.90
CA ARG A 59 -3.71 2.42 2.84
C ARG A 59 -2.30 1.98 2.41
N ASN A 60 -2.11 0.73 1.99
CA ASN A 60 -0.81 0.26 1.48
C ASN A 60 -0.37 1.06 0.25
N LYS A 61 -1.27 1.28 -0.73
CA LYS A 61 -0.98 2.12 -1.90
C LYS A 61 -0.59 3.54 -1.50
N ALA A 62 -1.37 4.18 -0.62
CA ALA A 62 -1.10 5.55 -0.17
C ALA A 62 0.27 5.67 0.52
N LEU A 63 0.62 4.69 1.35
CA LEU A 63 1.93 4.66 2.01
C LEU A 63 3.09 4.44 1.03
N LEU A 64 2.89 3.72 -0.07
CA LEU A 64 3.89 3.59 -1.14
C LEU A 64 4.01 4.89 -1.95
N MET A 65 2.88 5.51 -2.30
CA MET A 65 2.84 6.80 -3.02
C MET A 65 3.52 7.92 -2.23
N LYS A 66 3.52 7.85 -0.88
CA LYS A 66 4.33 8.74 -0.04
C LYS A 66 5.80 8.75 -0.45
N TRP A 67 6.39 7.60 -0.71
CA TRP A 67 7.81 7.50 -1.10
C TRP A 67 8.05 8.01 -2.52
N LEU A 68 7.12 7.70 -3.43
CA LEU A 68 7.15 8.24 -4.79
C LEU A 68 7.18 9.77 -4.76
N ARG A 69 6.32 10.39 -3.95
CA ARG A 69 6.27 11.86 -3.79
C ARG A 69 7.52 12.44 -3.12
N ARG A 70 8.18 11.70 -2.23
CA ARG A 70 9.39 12.17 -1.52
C ARG A 70 10.65 12.08 -2.38
N PHE A 71 10.70 11.15 -3.32
CA PHE A 71 11.87 10.86 -4.14
C PHE A 71 12.52 12.07 -4.82
N PRO A 72 11.78 12.91 -5.58
CA PRO A 72 12.38 14.09 -6.21
C PRO A 72 12.82 15.17 -5.21
N ASN A 73 12.25 15.17 -4.00
CA ASN A 73 12.46 16.21 -2.99
C ASN A 73 13.61 15.88 -2.03
N GLU A 74 14.01 14.62 -1.91
CA GLU A 74 15.01 14.15 -0.93
C GLU A 74 16.29 13.64 -1.59
N THR A 75 16.75 14.31 -2.65
CA THR A 75 17.91 13.91 -3.47
C THR A 75 19.23 13.83 -2.69
N ASN A 76 19.34 14.53 -1.56
CA ASN A 76 20.54 14.50 -0.71
C ASN A 76 20.56 13.34 0.30
N SER A 77 19.43 12.63 0.47
CA SER A 77 19.29 11.55 1.45
C SER A 77 20.06 10.29 1.07
N LEU A 78 20.49 9.51 2.06
CA LEU A 78 21.19 8.24 1.83
C LEU A 78 20.32 7.25 1.06
N TRP A 79 19.03 7.16 1.39
CA TRP A 79 18.12 6.23 0.73
C TRP A 79 17.94 6.56 -0.75
N TYR A 80 17.84 7.84 -1.11
CA TYR A 80 17.81 8.27 -2.51
C TYR A 80 19.08 7.83 -3.25
N LYS A 81 20.26 8.07 -2.68
CA LYS A 81 21.54 7.67 -3.27
C LYS A 81 21.64 6.15 -3.49
N VAL A 82 21.20 5.36 -2.51
CA VAL A 82 21.14 3.89 -2.62
C VAL A 82 20.20 3.44 -3.74
N ILE A 83 19.00 4.04 -3.82
CA ILE A 83 18.05 3.72 -4.89
C ILE A 83 18.61 4.11 -6.26
N LYS A 84 19.16 5.32 -6.40
CA LYS A 84 19.76 5.81 -7.64
C LYS A 84 20.91 4.92 -8.11
N SER A 85 21.80 4.52 -7.18
CA SER A 85 22.94 3.64 -7.47
C SER A 85 22.50 2.23 -7.85
N LYS A 86 21.43 1.70 -7.24
CA LYS A 86 20.97 0.31 -7.45
C LYS A 86 20.14 0.13 -8.72
N TYR A 87 19.37 1.15 -9.11
CA TYR A 87 18.30 1.01 -10.10
C TYR A 87 18.51 1.83 -11.37
N GLU A 88 19.71 2.39 -11.62
CA GLU A 88 20.06 3.16 -12.82
C GLU A 88 18.86 3.98 -13.35
N LEU A 89 18.61 5.14 -12.75
CA LEU A 89 17.44 5.93 -13.12
C LEU A 89 17.53 6.38 -14.58
N ASN A 90 16.38 6.35 -15.27
CA ASN A 90 16.20 6.97 -16.58
C ASN A 90 16.57 8.46 -16.53
N PRO A 91 16.83 9.11 -17.67
CA PRO A 91 17.18 10.53 -17.73
C PRO A 91 16.16 11.47 -17.07
N ASN A 92 14.91 11.03 -16.94
CA ASN A 92 13.86 11.75 -16.21
C ASN A 92 14.03 11.72 -14.67
N ASN A 93 15.08 11.05 -14.15
CA ASN A 93 15.35 10.80 -12.74
C ASN A 93 14.16 10.21 -11.97
N TRP A 94 13.24 9.55 -12.66
CA TRP A 94 11.95 9.14 -12.10
C TRP A 94 11.77 7.62 -12.13
N ASP A 95 12.01 7.02 -13.29
CA ASP A 95 11.81 5.60 -13.52
C ASP A 95 13.13 4.83 -13.51
N VAL A 96 13.04 3.56 -13.13
CA VAL A 96 14.14 2.60 -13.17
C VAL A 96 14.39 2.24 -14.64
N ALA A 97 15.62 2.40 -15.14
CA ALA A 97 15.95 1.90 -16.48
C ALA A 97 15.67 0.39 -16.52
N MET A 98 15.09 -0.09 -17.62
CA MET A 98 14.87 -1.53 -17.85
C MET A 98 16.22 -2.21 -18.13
N VAL A 99 17.12 -2.25 -17.15
CA VAL A 99 18.46 -2.84 -17.32
C VAL A 99 18.71 -3.84 -16.18
N GLY A 100 18.95 -5.09 -16.56
CA GLY A 100 19.43 -6.15 -15.67
C GLY A 100 18.39 -6.78 -14.74
N ARG A 101 18.78 -7.86 -14.03
CA ARG A 101 17.96 -8.79 -13.21
C ARG A 101 17.23 -8.12 -12.03
N VAL A 102 16.42 -7.10 -12.26
CA VAL A 102 15.53 -6.53 -11.26
C VAL A 102 14.30 -7.41 -11.18
N THR A 103 14.36 -8.40 -10.30
CA THR A 103 13.23 -9.26 -10.00
C THR A 103 12.00 -8.42 -9.66
N LEU A 104 10.80 -8.91 -10.00
CA LEU A 104 9.51 -8.31 -9.64
C LEU A 104 9.31 -8.11 -8.11
N ARG A 105 10.29 -8.54 -7.30
CA ARG A 105 10.35 -8.37 -5.84
C ARG A 105 11.11 -7.11 -5.39
N SER A 106 11.62 -6.31 -6.32
CA SER A 106 12.24 -5.03 -5.98
C SER A 106 11.22 -4.05 -5.38
N PRO A 107 11.45 -3.55 -4.15
CA PRO A 107 10.54 -2.59 -3.51
C PRO A 107 10.39 -1.31 -4.33
N TRP A 108 11.50 -0.80 -4.88
CA TRP A 108 11.48 0.45 -5.62
C TRP A 108 10.74 0.33 -6.95
N LYS A 109 10.93 -0.77 -7.70
CA LYS A 109 10.17 -1.02 -8.93
C LYS A 109 8.66 -1.09 -8.69
N ALA A 110 8.25 -1.67 -7.57
CA ALA A 110 6.83 -1.69 -7.18
C ALA A 110 6.29 -0.31 -6.77
N ILE A 111 7.15 0.60 -6.29
CA ILE A 111 6.79 1.99 -5.95
C ILE A 111 6.78 2.87 -7.21
N SER A 112 7.82 2.81 -8.04
CA SER A 112 7.95 3.62 -9.26
C SER A 112 6.86 3.31 -10.27
N SER A 113 6.48 2.03 -10.43
CA SER A 113 5.33 1.64 -11.28
C SER A 113 3.98 2.22 -10.84
N LEU A 114 3.86 2.80 -9.63
CA LEU A 114 2.66 3.54 -9.27
C LEU A 114 2.57 4.88 -10.00
N TYR A 115 3.68 5.44 -10.47
CA TYR A 115 3.67 6.69 -11.21
C TYR A 115 2.84 6.59 -12.49
N GLU A 116 3.17 5.65 -13.37
CA GLU A 116 2.45 5.40 -14.64
C GLU A 116 0.95 5.18 -14.47
N ARG A 117 0.50 4.79 -13.27
CA ARG A 117 -0.90 4.51 -12.97
C ARG A 117 -1.66 5.73 -12.44
N TYR A 118 -0.98 6.73 -11.87
CA TYR A 118 -1.62 7.84 -11.16
C TYR A 118 -1.17 9.23 -11.62
N PHE A 119 -0.17 9.32 -12.49
CA PHE A 119 0.35 10.54 -13.10
C PHE A 119 0.62 10.27 -14.58
#